data_AF-A0A7D4Y0F8-F1
#
_entry.id   AF-A0A7D4Y0F8-F1
#
_cell.length_a   1.000
_cell.length_b   1.000
_cell.length_c   1.000
_cell.angle_alpha   90.00
_cell.angle_beta   90.00
_cell.angle_gamma   90.00
#
_symmetry.space_group_name_H-M   'P 1'
#
loop_
_entity.id
_entity.type
_entity.pdbx_description
1 polymer ?
#
loop_
_entity_poly.entity_id
_entity_poly.type
_entity_poly.pdbx_seq_one_letter_code
_entity_poly.pdbx_strand_id
1 'polypeptide(L)'
;MSQNDVPESLEAAAESDRPRGILTPSDRDFLLGRKTDYTDHSRKQKRNRIRRRVRNAILDFSILFECLEERDRKTVFDPDDEDREAYTQGITDMLAFLHLGTMGYHTPFKDMLSEGVGKAEQQLAGSNYRMVNVEFNVEPVGQIDVDEVVGKLENDEFAELTDEELRAFVRLLTMSESFSPEEAGEEIKDRVDEFAEKLTESAATHDRTLEELTN
;
A
#
# COMPACT_ATOMS: atom_id res chain seq x y z
N MET A 1 11.39 -0.58 22.57
CA MET A 1 11.87 -0.62 21.18
C MET A 1 13.38 -0.68 21.25
N SER A 2 13.96 -1.80 20.84
CA SER A 2 15.40 -1.93 20.69
C SER A 2 15.90 -0.92 19.66
N GLN A 3 17.17 -0.56 19.73
CA GLN A 3 17.76 0.58 19.04
C GLN A 3 17.79 0.46 17.49
N ASN A 4 17.30 -0.65 16.93
CA ASN A 4 17.42 -1.00 15.50
C ASN A 4 16.14 -1.50 14.80
N ASP A 5 14.97 -1.57 15.44
CA ASP A 5 13.77 -2.12 14.78
C ASP A 5 12.99 -1.00 14.09
N VAL A 6 13.56 -0.44 13.03
CA VAL A 6 12.76 0.36 12.08
C VAL A 6 11.90 -0.64 11.30
N PRO A 7 10.58 -0.42 11.15
CA PRO A 7 9.76 -1.28 10.29
C PRO A 7 10.38 -1.40 8.91
N GLU A 8 10.33 -2.59 8.30
CA GLU A 8 10.90 -2.87 6.97
C GLU A 8 10.44 -1.81 5.93
N SER A 9 9.16 -1.42 5.99
CA SER A 9 8.57 -0.37 5.14
C SER A 9 9.20 1.02 5.28
N LEU A 10 10.01 1.25 6.31
CA LEU A 10 10.68 2.51 6.61
C LEU A 10 12.20 2.42 6.47
N GLU A 11 12.81 1.28 6.13
CA GLU A 11 14.27 1.10 6.11
C GLU A 11 14.97 2.11 5.21
N ALA A 12 14.62 2.14 3.92
CA ALA A 12 15.14 3.12 2.95
C ALA A 12 14.85 4.57 3.38
N ALA A 13 13.68 4.82 3.95
CA ALA A 13 13.33 6.15 4.44
C ALA A 13 14.20 6.59 5.63
N ALA A 14 14.70 5.63 6.39
CA ALA A 14 15.43 5.78 7.64
C ALA A 14 16.95 5.64 7.50
N GLU A 15 17.47 5.50 6.29
CA GLU A 15 18.91 5.54 6.01
C GLU A 15 19.57 6.80 6.59
N SER A 16 20.72 6.61 7.22
CA SER A 16 21.40 7.64 8.00
C SER A 16 22.17 8.64 7.13
N ASP A 17 22.63 8.19 5.98
CA ASP A 17 23.35 8.94 4.95
C ASP A 17 22.42 9.61 3.93
N ARG A 18 21.15 9.19 3.85
CA ARG A 18 20.14 9.83 2.99
C ARG A 18 20.09 11.35 3.21
N PRO A 19 20.25 12.16 2.14
CA PRO A 19 20.27 13.62 2.24
C PRO A 19 18.94 14.17 2.75
N ARG A 20 18.95 15.43 3.20
CA ARG A 20 17.73 16.07 3.76
C ARG A 20 16.62 16.14 2.70
N GLY A 21 15.40 15.80 3.11
CA GLY A 21 14.18 16.10 2.36
C GLY A 21 13.38 17.17 3.09
N ILE A 22 12.05 16.97 3.18
CA ILE A 22 11.19 17.75 4.08
C ILE A 22 11.69 17.61 5.54
N LEU A 23 12.03 16.38 5.92
CA LEU A 23 12.64 16.07 7.21
C LEU A 23 14.17 16.20 7.13
N THR A 24 14.76 16.83 8.15
CA THR A 24 16.21 16.74 8.37
C THR A 24 16.59 15.38 8.95
N PRO A 25 17.85 14.92 8.86
CA PRO A 25 18.29 13.68 9.51
C PRO A 25 17.92 13.64 11.00
N SER A 26 18.15 14.75 11.71
CA SER A 26 17.76 14.88 13.12
C SER A 26 16.24 14.83 13.35
N ASP A 27 15.42 15.22 12.37
CA ASP A 27 13.96 15.07 12.48
C ASP A 27 13.54 13.61 12.32
N ARG A 28 14.20 12.84 11.42
CA ARG A 28 13.99 11.40 11.30
C ARG A 28 14.37 10.68 12.59
N ASP A 29 15.55 10.94 13.14
CA ASP A 29 15.99 10.32 14.41
C ASP A 29 15.03 10.59 15.56
N PHE A 30 14.42 11.79 15.57
CA PHE A 30 13.42 12.15 16.57
C PHE A 30 12.10 11.39 16.38
N LEU A 31 11.63 11.21 15.14
CA LEU A 31 10.38 10.50 14.85
C LEU A 31 10.53 8.98 15.00
N LEU A 32 11.67 8.43 14.59
CA LEU A 32 12.02 7.01 14.71
C LEU A 32 12.45 6.61 16.13
N GLY A 33 12.56 7.57 17.05
CA GLY A 33 12.95 7.29 18.44
C GLY A 33 14.41 6.90 18.65
N ARG A 34 15.26 7.00 17.61
CA ARG A 34 16.72 6.71 17.70
C ARG A 34 17.45 7.62 18.67
N LYS A 35 16.95 8.85 18.83
CA LYS A 35 17.48 9.84 19.79
C LYS A 35 16.42 10.17 20.85
N THR A 36 16.74 9.94 22.12
CA THR A 36 15.77 10.01 23.23
C THR A 36 16.11 11.05 24.31
N ASP A 37 17.28 11.68 24.23
CA ASP A 37 17.82 12.71 25.16
C ASP A 37 17.15 14.10 25.01
N TYR A 38 15.85 14.14 24.70
CA TYR A 38 15.10 15.38 24.55
C TYR A 38 14.32 15.73 25.83
N THR A 39 14.55 16.94 26.36
CA THR A 39 13.66 17.56 27.35
C THR A 39 12.28 17.81 26.77
N ASP A 40 11.23 17.89 27.59
CA ASP A 40 9.85 18.14 27.13
C ASP A 40 9.73 19.40 26.27
N HIS A 41 10.39 20.48 26.68
CA HIS A 41 10.44 21.70 25.90
C HIS A 41 11.08 21.47 24.52
N SER A 42 12.21 20.76 24.45
CA SER A 42 12.88 20.46 23.19
C SER A 42 12.03 19.56 22.27
N ARG A 43 11.32 18.57 22.83
CA ARG A 43 10.37 17.71 22.08
C ARG A 43 9.26 18.54 21.45
N LYS A 44 8.65 19.46 22.22
CA LYS A 44 7.60 20.36 21.73
C LYS A 44 8.10 21.26 20.61
N GLN A 45 9.30 21.84 20.76
CA GLN A 45 9.91 22.67 19.72
C GLN A 45 10.22 21.88 18.46
N LYS A 46 10.73 20.65 18.60
CA LYS A 46 11.02 19.74 17.48
C LYS A 46 9.75 19.40 16.69
N ARG A 47 8.68 18.97 17.38
CA ARG A 47 7.35 18.72 16.76
C ARG A 47 6.81 19.96 16.04
N ASN A 48 6.94 21.15 16.64
CA ASN A 48 6.52 22.40 16.01
C ASN A 48 7.29 22.70 14.72
N ARG A 49 8.60 22.46 14.70
CA ARG A 49 9.44 22.66 13.50
C ARG A 49 9.06 21.69 12.39
N ILE A 50 8.87 20.40 12.72
CA ILE A 50 8.43 19.39 11.75
C ILE A 50 7.08 19.79 11.14
N ARG A 51 6.09 20.15 11.95
CA ARG A 51 4.78 20.62 11.44
C ARG A 51 4.88 21.83 10.52
N ARG A 52 5.74 22.81 10.84
CA ARG A 52 5.95 23.98 9.98
C ARG A 52 6.59 23.60 8.65
N ARG A 53 7.59 22.71 8.66
CA ARG A 53 8.23 22.20 7.43
C ARG A 53 7.24 21.48 6.55
N VAL A 54 6.44 20.57 7.10
CA VAL A 54 5.41 19.84 6.34
C VAL A 54 4.40 20.79 5.71
N ARG A 55 3.91 21.79 6.47
CA ARG A 55 2.98 22.79 5.91
C ARG A 55 3.58 23.59 4.77
N ASN A 56 4.82 24.04 4.91
CA ASN A 56 5.49 24.79 3.84
C ASN A 56 5.77 23.88 2.62
N ALA A 57 6.18 22.63 2.83
CA ALA A 57 6.41 21.69 1.75
C ALA A 57 5.12 21.41 0.94
N ILE A 58 3.96 21.33 1.60
CA ILE A 58 2.66 21.23 0.91
C ILE A 58 2.42 22.43 -0.02
N LEU A 59 2.77 23.65 0.42
CA LEU A 59 2.66 24.85 -0.41
C LEU A 59 3.67 24.84 -1.56
N ASP A 60 4.89 24.34 -1.30
CA ASP A 60 5.95 24.24 -2.31
C ASP A 60 5.53 23.35 -3.49
N PHE A 61 4.66 22.34 -3.29
CA PHE A 61 4.13 21.54 -4.40
C PHE A 61 3.33 22.37 -5.43
N SER A 62 2.73 23.50 -5.03
CA SER A 62 2.12 24.42 -6.01
C SER A 62 3.17 25.05 -6.92
N ILE A 63 4.35 25.38 -6.36
CA ILE A 63 5.47 25.90 -7.14
C ILE A 63 6.07 24.79 -8.01
N LEU A 64 6.27 23.59 -7.46
CA LEU A 64 6.82 22.45 -8.21
C LEU A 64 5.91 22.06 -9.37
N PHE A 65 4.59 22.05 -9.18
CA PHE A 65 3.66 21.69 -10.23
C PHE A 65 3.67 22.69 -11.39
N GLU A 66 3.68 23.99 -11.07
CA GLU A 66 3.59 25.06 -12.08
C GLU A 66 4.93 25.39 -12.74
N CYS A 67 6.04 25.26 -12.00
CA CYS A 67 7.34 25.81 -12.42
C CYS A 67 8.41 24.74 -12.69
N LEU A 68 8.27 23.50 -12.23
CA LEU A 68 9.26 22.46 -12.50
C LEU A 68 9.11 21.96 -13.94
N GLU A 69 10.21 21.94 -14.69
CA GLU A 69 10.19 21.47 -16.07
C GLU A 69 9.83 19.98 -16.15
N GLU A 70 9.18 19.58 -17.24
CA GLU A 70 8.76 18.18 -17.44
C GLU A 70 9.94 17.21 -17.36
N ARG A 71 11.11 17.60 -17.88
CA ARG A 71 12.33 16.79 -17.82
C ARG A 71 12.75 16.51 -16.38
N ASP A 72 12.82 17.56 -15.56
CA ASP A 72 13.23 17.42 -14.16
C ASP A 72 12.19 16.64 -13.37
N ARG A 73 10.90 16.85 -13.65
CA ARG A 73 9.82 16.05 -13.08
C ARG A 73 9.98 14.57 -13.42
N LYS A 74 10.30 14.22 -14.67
CA LYS A 74 10.55 12.81 -15.04
C LYS A 74 11.70 12.22 -14.23
N THR A 75 12.79 12.96 -14.04
CA THR A 75 13.91 12.51 -13.20
C THR A 75 13.50 12.30 -11.73
N VAL A 76 12.59 13.13 -11.19
CA VAL A 76 12.05 12.91 -9.83
C VAL A 76 11.21 11.63 -9.73
N PHE A 77 10.58 11.17 -10.81
CA PHE A 77 9.73 9.98 -10.83
C PHE A 77 10.37 8.78 -11.56
N ASP A 78 11.70 8.79 -11.73
CA ASP A 78 12.48 7.73 -12.37
C ASP A 78 13.66 7.34 -11.45
N PRO A 79 13.39 6.73 -10.28
CA PRO A 79 14.44 6.27 -9.39
C PRO A 79 15.16 5.04 -9.97
N ASP A 80 16.38 4.79 -9.46
CA ASP A 80 17.11 3.54 -9.74
C ASP A 80 16.28 2.31 -9.33
N ASP A 81 16.47 1.17 -10.00
CA ASP A 81 15.64 -0.02 -9.82
C ASP A 81 15.61 -0.50 -8.35
N GLU A 82 16.73 -0.39 -7.64
CA GLU A 82 16.88 -0.78 -6.21
C GLU A 82 16.02 0.09 -5.27
N ASP A 83 15.74 1.35 -5.65
CA ASP A 83 14.97 2.30 -4.85
C ASP A 83 13.48 2.33 -5.22
N ARG A 84 13.08 1.69 -6.33
CA ARG A 84 11.74 1.86 -6.91
C ARG A 84 10.61 1.43 -5.97
N GLU A 85 10.79 0.34 -5.24
CA GLU A 85 9.80 -0.15 -4.27
C GLU A 85 9.64 0.82 -3.10
N ALA A 86 10.75 1.23 -2.48
CA ALA A 86 10.77 2.22 -1.41
C ALA A 86 10.17 3.57 -1.85
N TYR A 87 10.45 3.98 -3.10
CA TYR A 87 9.90 5.21 -3.68
C TYR A 87 8.37 5.11 -3.87
N THR A 88 7.90 3.96 -4.36
CA THR A 88 6.47 3.67 -4.52
C THR A 88 5.75 3.63 -3.17
N GLN A 89 6.35 3.03 -2.15
CA GLN A 89 5.86 3.05 -0.78
C GLN A 89 5.78 4.50 -0.26
N GLY A 90 6.82 5.31 -0.46
CA GLY A 90 6.84 6.71 -0.06
C GLY A 90 5.74 7.56 -0.72
N ILE A 91 5.44 7.35 -2.00
CA ILE A 91 4.33 8.00 -2.69
C ILE A 91 2.99 7.56 -2.09
N THR A 92 2.83 6.27 -1.83
CA THR A 92 1.61 5.69 -1.23
C THR A 92 1.36 6.25 0.16
N ASP A 93 2.39 6.31 1.01
CA ASP A 93 2.32 6.89 2.35
C ASP A 93 2.04 8.40 2.32
N MET A 94 2.54 9.12 1.31
CA MET A 94 2.20 10.52 1.10
C MET A 94 0.70 10.71 0.83
N LEU A 95 0.12 9.88 -0.05
CA LEU A 95 -1.32 9.92 -0.34
C LEU A 95 -2.15 9.56 0.89
N ALA A 96 -1.76 8.52 1.64
CA ALA A 96 -2.42 8.13 2.89
C ALA A 96 -2.33 9.24 3.95
N PHE A 97 -1.16 9.89 4.07
CA PHE A 97 -0.96 11.02 4.98
C PHE A 97 -1.86 12.21 4.63
N LEU A 98 -2.00 12.54 3.34
CA LEU A 98 -2.90 13.60 2.89
C LEU A 98 -4.37 13.24 3.12
N HIS A 99 -4.75 11.99 2.87
CA HIS A 99 -6.10 11.51 3.15
C HIS A 99 -6.45 11.68 4.64
N LEU A 100 -5.62 11.15 5.54
CA LEU A 100 -5.79 11.30 6.99
C LEU A 100 -5.78 12.77 7.44
N GLY A 101 -4.86 13.57 6.88
CA GLY A 101 -4.72 14.99 7.23
C GLY A 101 -5.89 15.87 6.77
N THR A 102 -6.70 15.39 5.82
CA THR A 102 -7.85 16.11 5.26
C THR A 102 -9.19 15.55 5.74
N MET A 103 -9.18 14.52 6.58
CA MET A 103 -10.39 14.05 7.27
C MET A 103 -11.00 15.19 8.11
N GLY A 104 -12.24 15.55 7.82
CA GLY A 104 -12.93 16.67 8.47
C GLY A 104 -12.45 18.06 8.03
N TYR A 105 -11.65 18.16 6.96
CA TYR A 105 -11.31 19.42 6.32
C TYR A 105 -12.48 19.95 5.49
N HIS A 106 -12.44 21.25 5.15
CA HIS A 106 -13.56 21.91 4.46
C HIS A 106 -13.76 21.39 3.02
N THR A 107 -12.69 20.90 2.39
CA THR A 107 -12.75 20.23 1.09
C THR A 107 -12.49 18.74 1.29
N PRO A 108 -13.40 17.85 0.86
CA PRO A 108 -13.18 16.41 0.88
C PRO A 108 -11.96 15.97 0.08
N PHE A 109 -11.24 14.95 0.56
CA PHE A 109 -10.05 14.42 -0.12
C PHE A 109 -10.30 14.02 -1.57
N LYS A 110 -11.44 13.36 -1.84
CA LYS A 110 -11.82 12.93 -3.19
C LYS A 110 -11.89 14.11 -4.17
N ASP A 111 -12.39 15.26 -3.72
CA ASP A 111 -12.56 16.43 -4.58
C ASP A 111 -11.18 17.06 -4.89
N MET A 112 -10.29 17.11 -3.88
CA MET A 112 -8.90 17.54 -4.07
C MET A 112 -8.11 16.60 -5.00
N LEU A 113 -8.32 15.29 -4.87
CA LEU A 113 -7.68 14.29 -5.74
C LEU A 113 -8.17 14.44 -7.19
N SER A 114 -9.49 14.56 -7.39
CA SER A 114 -10.08 14.78 -8.72
C SER A 114 -9.58 16.08 -9.35
N GLU A 115 -9.47 17.17 -8.58
CA GLU A 115 -8.90 18.43 -9.06
C GLU A 115 -7.42 18.27 -9.44
N GLY A 116 -6.62 17.59 -8.61
CA GLY A 116 -5.20 17.34 -8.86
C GLY A 116 -4.96 16.52 -10.12
N VAL A 117 -5.69 15.42 -10.31
CA VAL A 117 -5.63 14.58 -11.52
C VAL A 117 -6.09 15.37 -12.75
N GLY A 118 -7.16 16.16 -12.62
CA GLY A 118 -7.65 17.03 -13.70
C GLY A 118 -6.59 18.04 -14.16
N LYS A 119 -5.87 18.68 -13.24
CA LYS A 119 -4.75 19.59 -13.57
C LYS A 119 -3.63 18.86 -14.31
N ALA A 120 -3.25 17.67 -13.87
CA ALA A 120 -2.19 16.89 -14.51
C ALA A 120 -2.55 16.51 -15.95
N GLU A 121 -3.80 16.07 -16.18
CA GLU A 121 -4.30 15.72 -17.51
C GLU A 121 -4.37 16.93 -18.46
N GLN A 122 -4.78 18.10 -17.96
CA GLN A 122 -4.74 19.34 -18.72
C GLN A 122 -3.32 19.70 -19.16
N GLN A 123 -2.34 19.54 -18.27
CA GLN A 123 -0.94 19.78 -18.58
C GLN A 123 -0.43 18.79 -19.65
N LEU A 124 -0.78 17.50 -19.56
CA LEU A 124 -0.41 16.49 -20.57
C LEU A 124 -1.00 16.78 -21.95
N ALA A 125 -2.21 17.33 -22.01
CA ALA A 125 -2.84 17.68 -23.26
C ALA A 125 -2.44 19.06 -23.80
N GLY A 126 -1.63 19.83 -23.06
CA GLY A 126 -1.33 21.23 -23.38
C GLY A 126 -2.59 22.10 -23.52
N SER A 127 -3.67 21.74 -22.81
CA SER A 127 -4.98 22.36 -22.96
C SER A 127 -5.74 22.41 -21.64
N ASN A 128 -6.18 23.62 -21.29
CA ASN A 128 -7.02 23.87 -20.12
C ASN A 128 -8.46 23.33 -20.27
N TYR A 129 -8.80 22.80 -21.44
CA TYR A 129 -10.15 22.31 -21.76
C TYR A 129 -10.26 20.79 -21.78
N ARG A 130 -9.20 20.05 -21.44
CA ARG A 130 -9.29 18.60 -21.26
C ARG A 130 -10.13 18.33 -20.01
N MET A 131 -11.37 17.93 -20.24
CA MET A 131 -12.26 17.44 -19.19
C MET A 131 -11.94 15.97 -18.92
N VAL A 132 -11.74 15.65 -17.65
CA VAL A 132 -11.51 14.29 -17.18
C VAL A 132 -12.54 13.98 -16.12
N ASN A 133 -13.17 12.82 -16.25
CA ASN A 133 -14.02 12.29 -15.19
C ASN A 133 -13.14 11.41 -14.29
N VAL A 134 -12.94 11.83 -13.06
CA VAL A 134 -12.19 11.07 -12.06
C VAL A 134 -13.20 10.44 -11.12
N GLU A 135 -13.35 9.13 -11.22
CA GLU A 135 -14.18 8.36 -10.31
C GLU A 135 -13.31 7.81 -9.19
N PHE A 136 -13.55 8.28 -7.96
CA PHE A 136 -12.84 7.82 -6.77
C PHE A 136 -13.87 7.37 -5.74
N ASN A 137 -14.10 6.07 -5.70
CA ASN A 137 -15.01 5.43 -4.77
C ASN A 137 -14.19 4.79 -3.64
N VAL A 138 -14.41 5.27 -2.41
CA VAL A 138 -13.92 4.62 -1.20
C VAL A 138 -15.14 4.11 -0.49
N GLU A 139 -15.38 2.81 -0.59
CA GLU A 139 -16.39 2.12 0.18
C GLU A 139 -15.71 1.66 1.46
N PRO A 140 -15.99 2.30 2.62
CA PRO A 140 -15.51 1.78 3.88
C PRO A 140 -16.20 0.44 4.10
N VAL A 141 -15.50 -0.64 3.77
CA VAL A 141 -15.84 -1.95 4.30
C VAL A 141 -15.85 -1.81 5.83
N GLY A 142 -16.86 -2.39 6.46
CA GLY A 142 -16.96 -2.42 7.92
C GLY A 142 -15.65 -2.94 8.55
N GLN A 143 -15.48 -2.73 9.85
CA GLN A 143 -14.39 -3.37 10.56
C GLN A 143 -14.49 -4.87 10.32
N ILE A 144 -13.55 -5.42 9.55
CA ILE A 144 -13.48 -6.85 9.28
C ILE A 144 -13.12 -7.52 10.60
N ASP A 145 -14.04 -8.33 11.11
CA ASP A 145 -13.80 -9.15 12.28
C ASP A 145 -13.00 -10.38 11.83
N VAL A 146 -11.69 -10.36 12.07
CA VAL A 146 -10.79 -11.43 11.65
C VAL A 146 -11.17 -12.76 12.31
N ASP A 147 -11.69 -12.73 13.54
CA ASP A 147 -12.11 -13.94 14.25
C ASP A 147 -13.35 -14.55 13.57
N GLU A 148 -14.25 -13.71 13.05
CA GLU A 148 -15.40 -14.15 12.23
C GLU A 148 -14.93 -14.77 10.90
N VAL A 149 -13.97 -14.16 10.22
CA VAL A 149 -13.40 -14.69 8.97
C VAL A 149 -12.70 -16.03 9.17
N VAL A 150 -11.93 -16.17 10.25
CA VAL A 150 -11.31 -17.46 10.63
C VAL A 150 -12.39 -18.51 10.90
N GLY A 151 -13.45 -18.14 11.63
CA GLY A 151 -14.58 -19.03 11.87
C GLY A 151 -15.25 -19.51 10.57
N LYS A 152 -15.49 -18.62 9.61
CA LYS A 152 -16.05 -18.99 8.30
C LYS A 152 -15.13 -19.96 7.53
N LEU A 153 -13.82 -19.73 7.57
CA LEU A 153 -12.83 -20.59 6.91
C LEU A 153 -12.73 -21.98 7.56
N GLU A 154 -12.74 -22.06 8.89
CA GLU A 154 -12.68 -23.33 9.63
C GLU A 154 -13.95 -24.17 9.44
N ASN A 155 -15.10 -23.53 9.19
CA ASN A 155 -16.39 -24.18 8.99
C ASN A 155 -16.73 -24.46 7.52
N ASP A 156 -15.78 -24.26 6.59
CA ASP A 156 -15.99 -24.39 5.13
C ASP A 156 -17.10 -23.49 4.57
N GLU A 157 -17.41 -22.37 5.23
CA GLU A 157 -18.46 -21.41 4.87
C GLU A 157 -17.97 -20.42 3.79
N PHE A 158 -17.27 -20.93 2.76
CA PHE A 158 -16.63 -20.10 1.73
C PHE A 158 -17.60 -19.22 0.93
N ALA A 159 -18.88 -19.61 0.85
CA ALA A 159 -19.91 -18.83 0.16
C ALA A 159 -20.31 -17.54 0.92
N GLU A 160 -19.97 -17.44 2.20
CA GLU A 160 -20.28 -16.31 3.07
C GLU A 160 -19.09 -15.36 3.26
N LEU A 161 -17.94 -15.69 2.63
CA LEU A 161 -16.75 -14.85 2.61
C LEU A 161 -16.83 -13.82 1.48
N THR A 162 -16.61 -12.57 1.84
CA THR A 162 -16.43 -11.46 0.88
C THR A 162 -14.99 -11.39 0.38
N ASP A 163 -14.78 -10.83 -0.82
CA ASP A 163 -13.45 -10.62 -1.39
C ASP A 163 -12.57 -9.73 -0.48
N GLU A 164 -13.18 -8.81 0.26
CA GLU A 164 -12.51 -7.93 1.20
C GLU A 164 -12.06 -8.65 2.48
N GLU A 165 -12.92 -9.51 3.05
CA GLU A 165 -12.55 -10.40 4.17
C GLU A 165 -11.37 -11.29 3.79
N LEU A 166 -11.40 -11.86 2.58
CA LEU A 166 -10.31 -12.67 2.04
C LEU A 166 -9.02 -11.87 1.88
N ARG A 167 -9.08 -10.66 1.30
CA ARG A 167 -7.91 -9.78 1.17
C ARG A 167 -7.32 -9.38 2.51
N ALA A 168 -8.17 -9.04 3.49
CA ALA A 168 -7.70 -8.67 4.82
C ALA A 168 -7.02 -9.86 5.52
N PHE A 169 -7.60 -11.06 5.40
CA PHE A 169 -7.04 -12.29 5.93
C PHE A 169 -5.68 -12.63 5.28
N VAL A 170 -5.59 -12.60 3.95
CA VAL A 170 -4.32 -12.83 3.23
C VAL A 170 -3.26 -11.81 3.65
N ARG A 171 -3.63 -10.53 3.78
CA ARG A 171 -2.71 -9.50 4.27
C ARG A 171 -2.20 -9.81 5.68
N LEU A 172 -3.06 -10.25 6.58
CA LEU A 172 -2.67 -10.65 7.94
C LEU A 172 -1.74 -11.86 7.95
N LEU A 173 -2.01 -12.87 7.11
CA LEU A 173 -1.13 -14.03 6.94
C LEU A 173 0.25 -13.59 6.47
N THR A 174 0.34 -12.74 5.45
CA THR A 174 1.63 -12.25 4.92
C THR A 174 2.40 -11.37 5.91
N MET A 175 1.73 -10.79 6.91
CA MET A 175 2.38 -10.06 7.99
C MET A 175 2.80 -10.95 9.17
N SER A 176 2.40 -12.22 9.18
CA SER A 176 2.82 -13.18 10.21
C SER A 176 4.17 -13.80 9.85
N GLU A 177 5.10 -13.81 10.80
CA GLU A 177 6.42 -14.45 10.63
C GLU A 177 6.32 -15.97 10.41
N SER A 178 5.16 -16.57 10.69
CA SER A 178 4.88 -17.99 10.53
C SER A 178 4.41 -18.41 9.14
N PHE A 179 4.10 -17.47 8.25
CA PHE A 179 3.56 -17.77 6.92
C PHE A 179 4.61 -17.55 5.84
N SER A 180 4.91 -18.60 5.08
CA SER A 180 5.73 -18.52 3.87
C SER A 180 4.84 -18.60 2.64
N PRO A 181 4.76 -17.52 1.82
CA PRO A 181 4.01 -17.54 0.57
C PRO A 181 4.51 -18.59 -0.42
N GLU A 182 5.81 -18.89 -0.40
CA GLU A 182 6.44 -19.88 -1.29
C GLU A 182 6.02 -21.30 -0.89
N GLU A 183 6.09 -21.64 0.40
CA GLU A 183 5.67 -22.95 0.91
C GLU A 183 4.17 -23.19 0.71
N ALA A 184 3.34 -22.17 0.95
CA ALA A 184 1.90 -22.25 0.69
C ALA A 184 1.61 -22.44 -0.80
N GLY A 185 2.36 -21.78 -1.68
CA GLY A 185 2.23 -21.94 -3.13
C GLY A 185 2.57 -23.36 -3.62
N GLU A 186 3.62 -23.97 -3.06
CA GLU A 186 3.99 -25.36 -3.36
C GLU A 186 2.92 -26.35 -2.87
N GLU A 187 2.43 -26.21 -1.63
CA GLU A 187 1.40 -27.12 -1.10
C GLU A 187 0.09 -27.03 -1.89
N ILE A 188 -0.34 -25.82 -2.26
CA ILE A 188 -1.55 -25.62 -3.09
C ILE A 188 -1.37 -26.31 -4.44
N LYS A 189 -0.20 -26.14 -5.07
CA LYS A 189 0.09 -26.75 -6.37
C LYS A 189 0.07 -28.28 -6.29
N ASP A 190 0.70 -28.84 -5.27
CA ASP A 190 0.72 -30.29 -5.05
C ASP A 190 -0.69 -30.86 -4.86
N ARG A 191 -1.56 -30.16 -4.11
CA ARG A 191 -2.96 -30.59 -3.94
C ARG A 191 -3.79 -30.44 -5.22
N VAL A 192 -3.55 -29.41 -6.02
CA VAL A 192 -4.23 -29.22 -7.31
C VAL A 192 -3.82 -30.32 -8.29
N ASP A 193 -2.53 -30.66 -8.32
CA ASP A 193 -2.01 -31.73 -9.16
C ASP A 193 -2.57 -33.11 -8.73
N GLU A 194 -2.64 -33.38 -7.41
CA GLU A 194 -3.28 -34.59 -6.87
C GLU A 194 -4.78 -34.67 -7.23
N PHE A 195 -5.50 -33.54 -7.17
CA PHE A 195 -6.91 -33.47 -7.54
C PHE A 195 -7.11 -33.69 -9.04
N ALA A 196 -6.24 -33.14 -9.89
CA ALA A 196 -6.26 -33.35 -11.33
C ALA A 196 -6.00 -34.82 -11.69
N GLU A 197 -5.05 -35.49 -11.04
CA GLU A 197 -4.83 -36.93 -11.22
C GLU A 197 -6.08 -37.75 -10.86
N LYS A 198 -6.70 -37.50 -9.70
CA LYS A 198 -7.92 -38.20 -9.27
C LYS A 198 -9.09 -38.03 -10.23
N LEU A 199 -9.27 -36.83 -10.81
CA LEU A 199 -10.29 -36.60 -11.83
C LEU A 199 -10.02 -37.41 -13.09
N THR A 200 -8.76 -37.50 -13.50
CA THR A 200 -8.34 -38.23 -14.70
C THR A 200 -8.53 -39.74 -14.51
N GLU A 201 -8.17 -40.27 -13.33
CA GLU A 201 -8.40 -41.67 -12.95
C GLU A 201 -9.90 -42.01 -12.85
N SER A 202 -10.69 -41.10 -12.28
CA SER A 202 -12.14 -41.26 -12.16
C SER A 202 -12.81 -41.31 -13.55
N ALA A 203 -12.42 -40.42 -14.46
CA ALA A 203 -12.91 -40.43 -15.85
C ALA A 203 -12.54 -41.73 -16.58
N ALA A 204 -11.28 -42.18 -16.46
CA ALA A 204 -10.83 -43.43 -17.07
C ALA A 204 -11.51 -44.69 -16.50
N THR A 205 -11.96 -44.63 -15.24
CA THR A 205 -12.74 -45.69 -14.60
C THR A 205 -14.18 -45.67 -15.09
N HIS A 206 -14.78 -44.48 -15.22
CA HIS A 206 -16.14 -44.31 -15.71
C HIS A 206 -16.30 -44.81 -17.16
N ASP A 207 -15.35 -44.48 -18.05
CA ASP A 207 -15.36 -44.95 -19.44
C ASP A 207 -15.27 -46.48 -19.54
N ARG A 208 -14.42 -47.10 -18.71
CA ARG A 208 -14.29 -48.57 -18.66
C ARG A 208 -15.56 -49.25 -18.16
N THR A 209 -16.25 -48.63 -17.19
CA THR A 209 -17.51 -49.14 -16.65
C THR A 209 -18.65 -49.03 -17.68
N LEU A 210 -18.64 -47.98 -18.52
CA LEU A 210 -19.60 -47.81 -19.61
C LEU A 210 -19.36 -48.81 -20.76
N GLU A 211 -18.11 -49.08 -21.11
CA GLU A 211 -17.74 -50.10 -22.11
C GLU A 211 -18.13 -51.53 -21.67
N GLU A 212 -18.07 -51.84 -20.37
CA GLU A 212 -18.51 -53.12 -19.80
C GLU A 212 -20.04 -53.27 -19.75
N LEU A 213 -20.80 -52.17 -19.68
CA LEU A 213 -22.28 -52.18 -19.66
C LEU A 213 -22.91 -52.16 -21.06
N THR A 214 -22.13 -51.83 -22.10
CA THR A 214 -22.59 -51.74 -23.50
C THR A 214 -22.16 -52.92 -24.38
N ASN A 215 -21.42 -53.90 -23.82
CA ASN A 215 -21.11 -55.20 -24.43
C ASN A 215 -21.87 -56.33 -23.72
#